data_AF-A0A2I0IYA2-F1
#
_entry.id   AF-A0A2I0IYA2-F1
#
_cell.length_a   1.000
_cell.length_b   1.000
_cell.length_c   1.000
_cell.angle_alpha   90.00
_cell.angle_beta   90.00
_cell.angle_gamma   90.00
#
_symmetry.space_group_name_H-M   'P 1'
#
loop_
_entity.id
_entity.type
_entity.pdbx_description
1 polymer ?
#
loop_
_entity_poly.entity_id
_entity_poly.type
_entity_poly.pdbx_seq_one_letter_code
_entity_poly.pdbx_strand_id
1 'polypeptide(L)' 'MSDSFGPSGLRFNKAHVTHPELKATFNLEITGVKKNPNGPMYTSLVVMTKGTIIEVNVSELGLVTPAGKVAWVKYAQVT' A
#
# COMPACT_ATOMS: atom_id res chain seq x y z
N MET A 1 14.67 -9.00 10.73
CA MET A 1 14.48 -10.39 10.27
C MET A 1 13.39 -10.99 11.13
N SER A 2 12.13 -10.83 10.70
CA SER A 2 10.96 -11.36 11.41
C SER A 2 9.92 -11.72 10.35
N ASP A 3 10.19 -12.80 9.63
CA ASP A 3 9.18 -13.44 8.78
C ASP A 3 8.16 -14.12 9.70
N SER A 4 7.16 -13.35 10.14
CA SER A 4 5.96 -13.87 10.77
C SER A 4 5.20 -14.67 9.71
N PHE A 5 5.34 -15.99 9.74
CA PHE A 5 4.65 -16.93 8.85
C PHE A 5 3.14 -16.94 9.12
N GLY A 6 2.42 -16.00 8.50
CA GLY A 6 1.02 -16.23 8.12
C GLY A 6 0.96 -17.16 6.89
N PRO A 7 -0.19 -17.79 6.60
CA PRO A 7 -0.34 -18.66 5.43
C PRO A 7 0.11 -17.93 4.15
N SER A 8 1.21 -18.40 3.56
CA SER A 8 1.95 -17.73 2.50
C SER A 8 1.23 -17.69 1.15
N GLY A 9 0.18 -18.49 0.97
CA GLY A 9 -0.57 -18.61 -0.29
C GLY A 9 -1.44 -17.41 -0.65
N LEU A 10 -1.79 -16.54 0.30
CA LEU A 10 -2.66 -15.37 0.08
C LEU A 10 -1.98 -14.03 0.39
N ARG A 11 -0.65 -14.03 0.51
CA ARG A 11 0.12 -12.81 0.80
C ARG A 11 0.47 -12.09 -0.51
N PHE A 12 -0.13 -10.93 -0.72
CA PHE A 12 0.24 -10.03 -1.80
C PHE A 12 1.27 -9.01 -1.31
N ASN A 13 2.36 -8.86 -2.07
CA ASN A 13 3.40 -7.86 -1.81
C ASN A 13 3.30 -6.67 -2.77
N LYS A 14 2.45 -6.74 -3.80
CA LYS A 14 2.22 -5.67 -4.76
C LYS A 14 0.73 -5.40 -4.94
N ALA A 15 0.39 -4.17 -5.30
CA ALA A 15 -0.97 -3.73 -5.55
C ALA A 15 -1.06 -2.96 -6.87
N HIS A 16 -2.17 -3.14 -7.58
CA HIS A 16 -2.56 -2.27 -8.68
C HIS A 16 -3.14 -0.97 -8.10
N VAL A 17 -2.37 0.12 -8.20
CA VAL A 17 -2.73 1.44 -7.69
C VAL A 17 -3.11 2.33 -8.86
N THR A 18 -4.36 2.78 -8.89
CA THR A 18 -4.86 3.71 -9.90
C THR A 18 -4.72 5.14 -9.40
N HIS A 19 -4.04 6.00 -10.16
CA HIS A 19 -3.88 7.42 -9.84
C HIS A 19 -4.92 8.25 -10.61
N PRO A 20 -5.90 8.92 -9.95
CA PRO A 20 -7.01 9.59 -10.62
C PRO A 20 -6.58 10.69 -11.62
N GLU A 21 -5.58 11.48 -11.26
CA GLU A 21 -5.11 12.61 -12.10
C GLU A 21 -4.33 12.12 -13.33
N LEU A 22 -3.61 11.01 -13.21
CA LEU A 22 -2.78 10.45 -14.28
C LEU A 22 -3.57 9.45 -15.14
N LYS A 23 -4.76 9.04 -14.67
CA LYS A 23 -5.63 8.01 -15.31
C LYS A 23 -4.86 6.74 -15.68
N ALA A 24 -3.88 6.38 -14.86
CA ALA A 24 -2.99 5.25 -15.06
C ALA A 24 -2.99 4.35 -13.82
N THR A 25 -2.76 3.07 -14.06
CA THR A 25 -2.66 2.04 -13.01
C THR A 25 -1.25 1.50 -12.98
N PHE A 26 -0.65 1.48 -11.80
CA PHE A 26 0.72 1.03 -11.58
C PHE A 26 0.73 -0.17 -10.67
N ASN A 27 1.62 -1.14 -10.91
CA ASN A 27 1.80 -2.29 -10.02
C ASN A 27 2.91 -2.00 -9.02
N LEU A 28 2.55 -1.42 -7.88
CA LEU A 28 3.48 -0.89 -6.89
C LEU A 28 3.64 -1.84 -5.70
N GLU A 29 4.80 -1.80 -5.04
CA GLU A 29 5.07 -2.60 -3.85
C GLU A 29 4.33 -2.06 -2.62
N ILE A 30 3.73 -2.96 -1.85
CA ILE A 30 3.06 -2.65 -0.58
C ILE A 30 4.11 -2.67 0.52
N THR A 31 4.29 -1.54 1.19
CA THR A 31 5.23 -1.41 2.32
C THR A 31 4.57 -1.84 3.64
N GLY A 32 3.27 -1.61 3.80
CA GLY A 32 2.57 -2.00 5.02
C GLY A 32 1.07 -1.70 5.00
N VAL A 33 0.36 -2.23 6.00
CA VAL A 33 -1.06 -1.96 6.22
C VAL A 33 -1.20 -0.94 7.34
N LYS A 34 -1.91 0.16 7.08
CA LYS A 34 -2.05 1.27 8.04
C LYS A 34 -3.32 1.20 8.86
N LYS A 35 -4.44 0.90 8.21
CA LYS A 35 -5.76 0.88 8.85
C LYS A 35 -6.71 -0.05 8.12
N ASN A 36 -7.29 -0.99 8.84
CA ASN A 36 -8.39 -1.82 8.35
C ASN A 36 -9.73 -1.34 8.94
N PRO A 37 -10.78 -1.11 8.12
CA PRO A 37 -12.09 -0.68 8.61
C PRO A 37 -12.78 -1.70 9.53
N ASN A 38 -12.42 -2.99 9.44
CA ASN A 38 -12.96 -4.05 10.28
C ASN A 38 -12.33 -4.10 11.68
N GLY A 39 -11.35 -3.23 11.97
CA GLY A 39 -10.78 -3.05 13.29
C GLY A 39 -9.24 -3.13 13.34
N PRO A 40 -8.65 -2.75 14.49
CA PRO A 40 -7.20 -2.70 14.65
C PRO A 40 -6.54 -4.09 14.62
N MET A 41 -7.23 -5.13 15.08
CA MET A 41 -6.72 -6.52 15.03
C MET A 41 -6.37 -6.95 13.59
N TYR A 42 -7.21 -6.64 12.62
CA TYR A 42 -6.96 -6.95 11.20
C TYR A 42 -5.81 -6.13 10.61
N THR A 43 -5.55 -4.94 11.16
CA THR A 43 -4.37 -4.14 10.80
C THR A 43 -3.10 -4.81 11.30
N SER A 44 -3.09 -5.29 12.55
CA SER A 44 -1.96 -6.02 13.15
C SER A 44 -1.68 -7.35 12.45
N LEU A 45 -2.72 -8.03 11.96
CA LEU A 45 -2.61 -9.26 11.18
C LEU A 45 -2.31 -9.02 9.69
N VAL A 46 -2.13 -7.77 9.26
CA VAL A 46 -1.83 -7.39 7.87
C VAL A 46 -2.89 -7.91 6.88
N VAL A 47 -4.15 -7.99 7.34
CA VAL A 47 -5.28 -8.42 6.51
C VAL A 47 -5.73 -7.26 5.66
N MET A 48 -5.77 -7.47 4.34
CA MET A 48 -6.21 -6.49 3.36
C MET A 48 -7.62 -6.82 2.87
N THR A 49 -8.59 -6.05 3.32
CA THR A 49 -9.99 -6.09 2.86
C THR A 49 -10.35 -4.81 2.11
N LYS A 50 -11.49 -4.79 1.43
CA LYS A 50 -12.06 -3.55 0.87
C LYS A 50 -12.10 -2.45 1.94
N GLY A 51 -11.65 -1.26 1.57
CA GLY A 51 -11.54 -0.08 2.44
C GLY A 51 -10.28 -0.02 3.30
N THR A 52 -9.39 -1.03 3.24
CA THR A 52 -8.10 -0.98 3.96
C THR A 52 -7.20 0.10 3.39
N ILE A 53 -6.58 0.88 4.27
CA ILE A 53 -5.54 1.85 3.91
C ILE A 53 -4.19 1.15 3.99
N ILE A 54 -3.47 1.16 2.87
CA ILE A 54 -2.14 0.58 2.71
C ILE A 54 -1.13 1.67 2.37
N GLU A 55 0.12 1.44 2.76
CA GLU A 55 1.29 2.23 2.36
C GLU A 55 1.91 1.57 1.13
N VAL A 56 2.07 2.33 0.05
CA VAL A 56 2.64 1.86 -1.21
C VAL A 56 3.88 2.67 -1.57
N ASN A 57 4.90 1.97 -2.07
CA ASN A 57 6.12 2.60 -2.55
C ASN A 57 5.85 3.26 -3.91
N VAL A 58 6.16 4.55 -4.01
CA VAL A 58 5.99 5.37 -5.23
C VAL A 58 7.31 5.92 -5.75
N SER A 59 8.46 5.41 -5.27
CA SER A 59 9.78 5.89 -5.69
C SER A 59 10.01 5.75 -7.19
N GLU A 60 9.47 4.69 -7.82
CA GLU A 60 9.56 4.47 -9.27
C GLU A 60 8.76 5.48 -10.10
N LEU A 61 7.79 6.17 -9.49
CA LEU A 61 6.98 7.17 -10.19
C LEU A 61 7.64 8.55 -10.26
N GLY A 62 8.77 8.75 -9.58
CA GLY A 62 9.51 10.02 -9.62
C GLY A 62 8.71 11.23 -9.14
N LEU A 63 7.70 11.02 -8.27
CA LEU A 63 6.85 12.10 -7.80
C LEU A 63 7.63 13.03 -6.87
N VAL A 64 7.61 14.33 -7.18
CA VAL A 64 8.27 15.36 -6.38
C VAL A 64 7.21 16.30 -5.83
N THR A 65 7.31 16.60 -4.54
CA THR A 65 6.46 17.61 -3.89
C THR A 65 6.83 19.02 -4.39
N PRO A 66 5.92 20.00 -4.34
CA PRO A 66 6.24 21.38 -4.73
C PRO A 66 7.43 21.99 -3.97
N ALA A 67 7.74 21.47 -2.78
CA ALA A 67 8.90 21.84 -1.98
C ALA A 67 10.22 21.16 -2.43
N GLY A 68 10.22 20.44 -3.56
CA GLY A 68 11.40 19.76 -4.12
C GLY A 68 11.76 18.42 -3.46
N LYS A 69 10.97 17.92 -2.52
CA LYS A 69 11.23 16.61 -1.89
C LYS A 69 10.64 15.47 -2.70
N VAL A 70 11.44 14.42 -2.91
CA VAL A 70 11.00 13.16 -3.54
C VAL A 70 10.02 12.44 -2.62
N ALA A 71 8.90 11.96 -3.18
CA ALA A 71 7.94 11.12 -2.49
C ALA A 71 8.35 9.65 -2.60
N TRP A 72 8.41 8.96 -1.47
CA TRP A 72 8.81 7.55 -1.39
C TRP A 72 7.63 6.64 -1.09
N VAL A 73 6.70 7.09 -0.25
CA VAL A 73 5.52 6.31 0.18
C VAL A 73 4.28 7.18 0.06
N LYS A 74 3.19 6.61 -0.44
CA LYS A 74 1.85 7.20 -0.40
C LYS A 74 0.85 6.23 0.22
N TYR A 75 -0.25 6.79 0.73
CA TYR A 75 -1.40 6.00 1.17
C TYR A 75 -2.31 5.70 0.00
N ALA A 76 -2.77 4.47 -0.09
CA ALA A 76 -3.79 4.02 -1.03
C ALA A 76 -4.90 3.27 -0.29
N GLN A 77 -6.12 3.35 -0.81
CA GLN A 77 -7.26 2.62 -0.30
C GLN A 77 -7.57 1.44 -1.23
N VAL A 78 -7.74 0.25 -0.65
CA VAL A 78 -8.23 -0.92 -1.37
C VAL A 78 -9.70 -0.70 -1.71
N THR A 79 -10.06 -0.76 -2.99
CA THR A 79 -11.43 -0.53 -3.50
C THR A 79 -12.16 -1.82 -3.84
#